data_AF-A0AA96Y7M8-F1
#
_entry.id   AF-A0AA96Y7M8-F1
#
_cell.length_a   1.000
_cell.length_b   1.000
_cell.length_c   1.000
_cell.angle_alpha   90.00
_cell.angle_beta   90.00
_cell.angle_gamma   90.00
#
_symmetry.space_group_name_H-M   'P 1'
#
loop_
_entity.id
_entity.type
_entity.pdbx_description
1 polymer ?
#
loop_
_entity_poly.entity_id
_entity_poly.type
_entity_poly.pdbx_seq_one_letter_code
_entity_poly.pdbx_strand_id
1 'polypeptide(L)'
;MYPLEPEQGAIALGNSPQIDLPPLPMQRPVLLVGHGSRDADGRQGLLDFAAAYQALDLSRPVVPCFLELTEPSIQQGVDECVAKGYTDLSVLPVLLFAARHNKFDVTNELDRARQRHPQVTFHYGRHFGITPGILDLWRSRLAELDQPQWNPQGIAREDTVLLFVGRGASDPDANGDVYKMARILWEGSGYHTVETCFIGITHPRLEEGFRRARLYQPRRIIVLPYFLFTGVLVKKIAMITAQQQAQFPDISMVCLPEMGLHRTLFSVLRDREIETQLGQVQMNCEMCKFRLAAVGNGAVHGHDHAHGHDRGHAHAHGHNYRHDHGHDHGHAHEHAQDHAQDHAQNHAQDHAHRHSHPQDHTHDHTHDHTHDHEPSHAHGHPHSHTHGHHHHGEMIDPYAEPSQYHEKIWQVP
;
A
#
# COMPACT_ATOMS: atom_id res chain seq x y z
N MET A 1 -25.65 -6.89 30.35
CA MET A 1 -26.72 -7.00 29.35
C MET A 1 -27.05 -5.60 28.89
N TYR A 2 -26.58 -5.23 27.71
CA TYR A 2 -27.11 -4.23 26.77
C TYR A 2 -26.29 -4.46 25.50
N PRO A 3 -26.78 -5.28 24.55
CA PRO A 3 -26.28 -5.18 23.18
C PRO A 3 -26.55 -3.74 22.76
N LEU A 4 -25.53 -3.06 22.23
CA LEU A 4 -25.78 -1.82 21.51
C LEU A 4 -26.68 -2.21 20.32
N GLU A 5 -27.98 -1.98 20.49
CA GLU A 5 -28.95 -1.97 19.40
C GLU A 5 -28.35 -1.10 18.27
N PRO A 6 -28.30 -1.58 17.02
CA PRO A 6 -27.64 -0.87 15.92
C PRO A 6 -28.23 0.50 15.60
N GLU A 7 -29.35 0.88 16.21
CA GLU A 7 -30.11 2.10 15.88
C GLU A 7 -30.17 3.16 16.99
N GLN A 8 -29.58 2.95 18.17
CA GLN A 8 -29.62 3.95 19.26
C GLN A 8 -28.27 4.06 19.98
N GLY A 9 -27.40 4.91 19.45
CA GLY A 9 -26.06 5.12 20.02
C GLY A 9 -24.97 5.33 18.98
N ALA A 10 -25.31 5.55 17.70
CA ALA A 10 -24.44 6.34 16.86
C ALA A 10 -24.14 7.63 17.61
N ILE A 11 -22.85 7.95 17.76
CA ILE A 11 -22.41 9.30 18.04
C ILE A 11 -22.91 10.16 16.87
N ALA A 12 -24.16 10.58 16.95
CA ALA A 12 -24.77 11.59 16.11
C ALA A 12 -24.35 12.94 16.69
N LEU A 13 -23.07 13.29 16.51
CA LEU A 13 -22.66 14.70 16.55
C LEU A 13 -22.60 15.13 15.09
N GLY A 14 -23.34 16.11 14.63
CA GLY A 14 -24.32 16.98 15.27
C GLY A 14 -24.89 17.81 14.13
N ASN A 15 -26.11 18.31 14.31
CA ASN A 15 -26.74 19.29 13.44
C ASN A 15 -25.73 20.33 12.92
N SER A 16 -25.71 20.51 11.61
CA SER A 16 -24.76 21.33 10.84
C SER A 16 -24.59 22.76 11.40
N PRO A 17 -23.43 23.10 11.99
CA PRO A 17 -22.83 24.39 11.66
C PRO A 17 -22.44 24.33 10.18
N GLN A 18 -22.84 25.35 9.42
CA GLN A 18 -22.50 25.53 8.01
C GLN A 18 -21.01 25.21 7.77
N ILE A 19 -20.71 24.19 6.98
CA ILE A 19 -19.33 23.90 6.56
C ILE A 19 -18.97 24.97 5.54
N ASP A 20 -18.08 25.89 5.89
CA ASP A 20 -17.51 26.84 4.95
C ASP A 20 -16.35 26.15 4.23
N LEU A 21 -16.55 25.83 2.94
CA LEU A 21 -15.52 25.25 2.09
C LEU A 21 -14.88 26.35 1.26
N PRO A 22 -13.54 26.40 1.16
CA PRO A 22 -12.89 27.34 0.26
C PRO A 22 -13.40 27.15 -1.18
N PRO A 23 -13.59 28.24 -1.95
CA PRO A 23 -14.10 28.16 -3.30
C PRO A 23 -13.15 27.36 -4.20
N LEU A 24 -13.72 26.62 -5.16
CA LEU A 24 -12.92 25.90 -6.15
C LEU A 24 -12.27 26.87 -7.15
N PRO A 25 -10.97 26.72 -7.44
CA PRO A 25 -10.29 27.48 -8.50
C PRO A 25 -10.92 27.26 -9.89
N MET A 26 -11.45 26.07 -10.15
CA MET A 26 -12.00 25.65 -11.44
C MET A 26 -13.28 24.82 -11.23
N GLN A 27 -14.23 24.94 -12.16
CA GLN A 27 -15.47 24.15 -12.17
C GLN A 27 -15.28 22.81 -12.89
N ARG A 28 -14.19 22.11 -12.57
CA ARG A 28 -13.84 20.83 -13.18
C ARG A 28 -14.65 19.70 -12.52
N PRO A 29 -15.29 18.79 -13.30
CA PRO A 29 -15.84 17.55 -12.75
C PRO A 29 -14.83 16.81 -11.88
N VAL A 30 -15.30 16.17 -10.81
CA VAL A 30 -14.47 15.23 -10.04
C VAL A 30 -15.02 13.83 -10.11
N LEU A 31 -14.13 12.87 -10.36
CA LEU A 31 -14.37 11.47 -10.12
C LEU A 31 -13.88 11.13 -8.72
N LEU A 32 -14.79 10.75 -7.83
CA LEU A 32 -14.46 10.23 -6.50
C LEU A 32 -14.26 8.73 -6.61
N VAL A 33 -13.02 8.28 -6.50
CA VAL A 33 -12.64 6.87 -6.70
C VAL A 33 -12.54 6.17 -5.36
N GLY A 34 -13.52 5.34 -5.04
CA GLY A 34 -13.43 4.39 -3.93
C GLY A 34 -12.79 3.07 -4.38
N HIS A 35 -12.31 2.30 -3.41
CA HIS A 35 -11.84 0.94 -3.70
C HIS A 35 -12.99 0.01 -4.15
N GLY A 36 -14.16 0.19 -3.55
CA GLY A 36 -15.31 -0.70 -3.71
C GLY A 36 -15.43 -1.75 -2.60
N SER A 37 -16.65 -2.24 -2.44
CA SER A 37 -17.04 -3.17 -1.38
C SER A 37 -18.06 -4.16 -1.92
N ARG A 38 -17.98 -5.41 -1.48
CA ARG A 38 -19.04 -6.42 -1.71
C ARG A 38 -20.23 -6.23 -0.78
N ASP A 39 -20.06 -5.45 0.29
CA ASP A 39 -21.14 -5.05 1.19
C ASP A 39 -21.88 -3.85 0.61
N ALA A 40 -23.20 -3.97 0.50
CA ALA A 40 -24.09 -2.93 0.00
C ALA A 40 -23.96 -1.64 0.83
N ASP A 41 -23.81 -1.75 2.15
CA ASP A 41 -23.68 -0.58 3.03
C ASP A 41 -22.35 0.15 2.78
N GLY A 42 -21.28 -0.61 2.52
CA GLY A 42 -19.97 -0.04 2.21
C GLY A 42 -19.94 0.64 0.84
N ARG A 43 -20.68 0.11 -0.14
CA ARG A 43 -20.91 0.78 -1.43
C ARG A 43 -21.70 2.07 -1.23
N GLN A 44 -22.80 1.98 -0.49
CA GLN A 44 -23.70 3.10 -0.25
C GLN A 44 -22.97 4.26 0.47
N GLY A 45 -22.07 3.95 1.40
CA GLY A 45 -21.27 4.96 2.11
C GLY A 45 -20.49 5.91 1.18
N LEU A 46 -19.88 5.41 0.10
CA LEU A 46 -19.21 6.31 -0.88
C LEU A 46 -20.22 7.12 -1.69
N LEU A 47 -21.33 6.50 -2.10
CA LEU A 47 -22.37 7.18 -2.88
C LEU A 47 -23.00 8.32 -2.07
N ASP A 48 -23.32 8.08 -0.81
CA ASP A 48 -23.84 9.09 0.11
C ASP A 48 -22.81 10.18 0.37
N PHE A 49 -21.54 9.81 0.54
CA PHE A 49 -20.45 10.78 0.71
C PHE A 49 -20.30 11.69 -0.52
N ALA A 50 -20.39 11.13 -1.73
CA ALA A 50 -20.33 11.88 -2.98
C ALA A 50 -21.55 12.79 -3.14
N ALA A 51 -22.75 12.31 -2.84
CA ALA A 51 -23.98 13.08 -2.89
C ALA A 51 -23.97 14.24 -1.87
N ALA A 52 -23.50 13.99 -0.65
CA ALA A 52 -23.33 15.02 0.37
C ALA A 52 -22.31 16.07 -0.07
N TYR A 53 -21.18 15.66 -0.67
CA TYR A 53 -20.18 16.59 -1.17
C TYR A 53 -20.70 17.42 -2.36
N GLN A 54 -21.46 16.81 -3.28
CA GLN A 54 -22.14 17.53 -4.36
C GLN A 54 -23.09 18.60 -3.83
N ALA A 55 -23.84 18.30 -2.75
CA ALA A 55 -24.80 19.24 -2.17
C ALA A 55 -24.14 20.47 -1.52
N LEU A 56 -22.87 20.37 -1.14
CA LEU A 56 -22.11 21.51 -0.59
C LEU A 56 -21.68 22.50 -1.67
N ASP A 57 -21.59 22.07 -2.94
CA ASP A 57 -21.13 22.91 -4.05
C ASP A 57 -21.65 22.38 -5.39
N LEU A 58 -22.62 23.10 -5.97
CA LEU A 58 -23.28 22.73 -7.22
C LEU A 58 -22.55 23.24 -8.48
N SER A 59 -21.37 23.87 -8.33
CA SER A 59 -20.65 24.49 -9.45
C SER A 59 -20.12 23.50 -10.48
N ARG A 60 -20.05 22.20 -10.14
CA ARG A 60 -19.58 21.13 -11.02
C ARG A 60 -20.23 19.79 -10.63
N PRO A 61 -20.14 18.74 -11.48
CA PRO A 61 -20.56 17.39 -11.13
C PRO A 61 -19.53 16.58 -10.30
N VAL A 62 -19.99 15.92 -9.25
CA VAL A 62 -19.27 14.94 -8.44
C VAL A 62 -19.73 13.54 -8.83
N VAL A 63 -18.83 12.75 -9.40
CA VAL A 63 -19.14 11.42 -9.96
C VAL A 63 -18.45 10.33 -9.11
N PRO A 64 -19.18 9.60 -8.25
CA PRO A 64 -18.61 8.47 -7.53
C PRO A 64 -18.36 7.30 -8.48
N CYS A 65 -17.21 6.67 -8.34
CA CYS A 65 -16.88 5.43 -9.05
C CYS A 65 -15.99 4.54 -8.18
N PHE A 66 -15.87 3.28 -8.59
CA PHE A 66 -15.16 2.26 -7.85
C PHE A 66 -14.09 1.61 -8.72
N LEU A 67 -12.95 1.33 -8.09
CA LEU A 67 -11.87 0.58 -8.73
C LEU A 67 -12.29 -0.86 -9.02
N GLU A 68 -12.93 -1.53 -8.07
CA GLU A 68 -13.31 -2.94 -8.19
C GLU A 68 -14.54 -3.30 -7.33
N LEU A 69 -14.99 -4.55 -7.41
CA LEU A 69 -16.03 -5.19 -6.58
C LEU A 69 -17.47 -4.69 -6.75
N THR A 70 -17.66 -3.44 -7.18
CA THR A 70 -18.99 -2.83 -7.30
C THR A 70 -18.99 -1.75 -8.39
N GLU A 71 -20.18 -1.39 -8.84
CA GLU A 71 -20.43 -0.37 -9.86
C GLU A 71 -20.93 0.95 -9.22
N PRO A 72 -20.72 2.10 -9.87
CA PRO A 72 -20.14 2.24 -11.22
C PRO A 72 -18.61 2.17 -11.25
N SER A 73 -18.04 1.54 -12.27
CA SER A 73 -16.60 1.49 -12.51
C SER A 73 -16.02 2.86 -12.90
N ILE A 74 -14.70 3.01 -12.78
CA ILE A 74 -13.98 4.22 -13.22
C ILE A 74 -14.30 4.55 -14.68
N GLN A 75 -14.27 3.56 -15.57
CA GLN A 75 -14.62 3.74 -16.99
C GLN A 75 -16.03 4.28 -17.18
N GLN A 76 -17.03 3.76 -16.44
CA GLN A 76 -18.40 4.24 -16.54
C GLN A 76 -18.54 5.69 -16.05
N GLY A 77 -17.84 6.05 -14.97
CA GLY A 77 -17.79 7.43 -14.49
C GLY A 77 -17.17 8.38 -15.52
N VAL A 78 -16.13 7.94 -16.24
CA VAL A 78 -15.54 8.71 -17.35
C VAL A 78 -16.51 8.81 -18.52
N ASP A 79 -17.13 7.71 -18.95
CA ASP A 79 -18.11 7.69 -20.03
C ASP A 79 -19.28 8.66 -19.74
N GLU A 80 -19.75 8.73 -18.48
CA GLU A 80 -20.78 9.68 -18.05
C GLU A 80 -20.33 11.14 -18.20
N CYS A 81 -19.11 11.46 -17.78
CA CYS A 81 -18.55 12.81 -17.91
C CYS A 81 -18.38 13.19 -19.40
N VAL A 82 -17.86 12.29 -20.23
CA VAL A 82 -17.67 12.54 -21.66
C VAL A 82 -19.00 12.72 -22.37
N ALA A 83 -20.02 11.93 -22.02
CA ALA A 83 -21.36 12.09 -22.59
C ALA A 83 -21.99 13.46 -22.31
N LYS A 84 -21.55 14.14 -21.24
CA LYS A 84 -21.93 15.51 -20.88
C LYS A 84 -21.01 16.58 -21.49
N GLY A 85 -20.03 16.19 -22.31
CA GLY A 85 -19.11 17.09 -23.02
C GLY A 85 -17.86 17.50 -22.25
N TYR A 86 -17.55 16.87 -21.11
CA TYR A 86 -16.36 17.20 -20.34
C TYR A 86 -15.09 16.57 -20.93
N THR A 87 -14.04 17.38 -21.05
CA THR A 87 -12.70 16.98 -21.53
C THR A 87 -11.64 17.00 -20.44
N ASP A 88 -11.92 17.61 -19.30
CA ASP A 88 -10.96 17.81 -18.22
C ASP A 88 -11.57 17.31 -16.92
N LEU A 89 -10.92 16.32 -16.28
CA LEU A 89 -11.48 15.62 -15.13
C LEU A 89 -10.47 15.57 -13.98
N SER A 90 -10.88 16.02 -12.79
CA SER A 90 -10.14 15.75 -11.56
C SER A 90 -10.48 14.33 -11.08
N VAL A 91 -9.49 13.57 -10.66
CA VAL A 91 -9.69 12.21 -10.15
C VAL A 91 -9.14 12.15 -8.73
N LEU A 92 -10.03 11.98 -7.75
CA LEU A 92 -9.69 11.98 -6.33
C LEU A 92 -9.92 10.60 -5.70
N PRO A 93 -8.84 9.95 -5.23
CA PRO A 93 -8.96 8.70 -4.48
C PRO A 93 -9.53 8.94 -3.08
N VAL A 94 -10.69 8.37 -2.79
CA VAL A 94 -11.32 8.39 -1.47
C VAL A 94 -10.76 7.23 -0.64
N LEU A 95 -9.46 7.34 -0.33
CA LEU A 95 -8.65 6.34 0.37
C LEU A 95 -7.85 7.00 1.49
N LEU A 96 -7.65 6.28 2.60
CA LEU A 96 -6.91 6.80 3.76
C LEU A 96 -5.40 6.77 3.58
N PHE A 97 -4.87 5.73 2.95
CA PHE A 97 -3.42 5.55 2.74
C PHE A 97 -3.13 5.10 1.30
N ALA A 98 -2.00 5.53 0.76
CA ALA A 98 -1.56 5.13 -0.57
C ALA A 98 -0.94 3.72 -0.56
N ALA A 99 -1.78 2.71 -0.77
CA ALA A 99 -1.34 1.37 -1.14
C ALA A 99 -1.31 1.21 -2.68
N ARG A 100 -1.02 -0.01 -3.17
CA ARG A 100 -1.03 -0.39 -4.60
C ARG A 100 -2.21 0.21 -5.38
N HIS A 101 -3.41 0.16 -4.83
CA HIS A 101 -4.62 0.66 -5.49
C HIS A 101 -4.53 2.14 -5.90
N ASN A 102 -3.93 2.99 -5.06
CA ASN A 102 -3.73 4.39 -5.36
C ASN A 102 -2.51 4.64 -6.26
N LYS A 103 -1.46 3.84 -6.10
CA LYS A 103 -0.18 4.04 -6.77
C LYS A 103 -0.13 3.42 -8.18
N PHE A 104 -1.03 2.51 -8.50
CA PHE A 104 -0.96 1.68 -9.70
C PHE A 104 -2.33 1.33 -10.30
N ASP A 105 -3.26 0.78 -9.51
CA ASP A 105 -4.45 0.18 -10.11
C ASP A 105 -5.42 1.25 -10.66
N VAL A 106 -5.65 2.34 -9.93
CA VAL A 106 -6.47 3.46 -10.43
C VAL A 106 -5.84 4.11 -11.67
N THR A 107 -4.52 4.31 -11.68
CA THR A 107 -3.84 4.94 -12.82
C THR A 107 -3.95 4.08 -14.08
N ASN A 108 -3.90 2.74 -13.96
CA ASN A 108 -4.11 1.85 -15.11
C ASN A 108 -5.53 1.91 -15.65
N GLU A 109 -6.54 2.01 -14.79
CA GLU A 109 -7.93 2.18 -15.23
C GLU A 109 -8.14 3.52 -15.93
N LEU A 110 -7.48 4.59 -15.47
CA LEU A 110 -7.49 5.87 -16.17
C LEU A 110 -6.79 5.81 -17.53
N ASP A 111 -5.70 5.05 -17.65
CA ASP A 111 -5.01 4.84 -18.94
C ASP A 111 -5.91 4.09 -19.94
N ARG A 112 -6.64 3.07 -19.48
CA ARG A 112 -7.66 2.38 -20.30
C ARG A 112 -8.78 3.33 -20.71
N ALA A 113 -9.25 4.17 -19.79
CA ALA A 113 -10.25 5.17 -20.09
C ALA A 113 -9.76 6.21 -21.10
N ARG A 114 -8.48 6.60 -21.05
CA ARG A 114 -7.85 7.50 -22.02
C ARG A 114 -7.73 6.87 -23.42
N GLN A 115 -7.50 5.57 -23.53
CA GLN A 115 -7.50 4.89 -24.82
C GLN A 115 -8.86 4.96 -25.52
N ARG A 116 -9.95 4.91 -24.73
CA ARG A 116 -11.33 5.02 -25.23
C ARG A 116 -11.73 6.48 -25.49
N HIS A 117 -11.21 7.42 -24.71
CA HIS A 117 -11.47 8.86 -24.83
C HIS A 117 -10.17 9.66 -24.89
N PRO A 118 -9.47 9.70 -26.04
CA PRO A 118 -8.17 10.37 -26.17
C PRO A 118 -8.21 11.89 -25.94
N GLN A 119 -9.40 12.49 -26.05
CA GLN A 119 -9.64 13.91 -25.78
C GLN A 119 -9.66 14.28 -24.29
N VAL A 120 -9.65 13.29 -23.40
CA VAL A 120 -9.80 13.53 -21.96
C VAL A 120 -8.44 13.69 -21.27
N THR A 121 -8.29 14.81 -20.57
CA THR A 121 -7.20 15.10 -19.66
C THR A 121 -7.60 14.74 -18.23
N PHE A 122 -6.78 13.92 -17.57
CA PHE A 122 -6.99 13.53 -16.18
C PHE A 122 -6.01 14.24 -15.26
N HIS A 123 -6.51 14.88 -14.22
CA HIS A 123 -5.72 15.45 -13.13
C HIS A 123 -5.86 14.56 -11.90
N TYR A 124 -4.82 13.80 -11.60
CA TYR A 124 -4.87 12.80 -10.53
C TYR A 124 -4.44 13.41 -9.19
N GLY A 125 -5.36 13.42 -8.23
CA GLY A 125 -5.10 13.89 -6.88
C GLY A 125 -4.52 12.83 -5.96
N ARG A 126 -4.03 13.27 -4.81
CA ARG A 126 -3.58 12.37 -3.76
C ARG A 126 -4.75 11.89 -2.89
N HIS A 127 -4.54 10.75 -2.25
CA HIS A 127 -5.39 10.20 -1.19
C HIS A 127 -5.45 11.12 0.05
N PHE A 128 -6.30 10.81 1.03
CA PHE A 128 -6.49 11.68 2.22
C PHE A 128 -5.20 11.78 3.04
N GLY A 129 -4.57 10.64 3.32
CA GLY A 129 -3.33 10.56 4.07
C GLY A 129 -3.52 10.90 5.55
N ILE A 130 -2.43 11.29 6.20
CA ILE A 130 -2.42 11.76 7.58
C ILE A 130 -2.56 13.28 7.55
N THR A 131 -3.67 13.78 8.09
CA THR A 131 -3.96 15.22 8.14
C THR A 131 -4.34 15.65 9.55
N PRO A 132 -4.07 16.91 9.94
CA PRO A 132 -4.52 17.45 11.23
C PRO A 132 -6.03 17.31 11.41
N GLY A 133 -6.83 17.51 10.36
CA GLY A 133 -8.28 17.35 10.44
C GLY A 133 -8.73 15.95 10.85
N ILE A 134 -8.16 14.89 10.26
CA ILE A 134 -8.51 13.51 10.64
C ILE A 134 -8.04 13.19 12.06
N LEU A 135 -6.88 13.72 12.46
CA LEU A 135 -6.37 13.59 13.83
C LEU A 135 -7.33 14.23 14.84
N ASP A 136 -7.78 15.45 14.57
CA ASP A 136 -8.70 16.19 15.45
C ASP A 136 -10.08 15.52 15.52
N LEU A 137 -10.54 14.92 14.41
CA LEU A 137 -11.74 14.09 14.39
C LEU A 137 -11.62 12.95 15.42
N TRP A 138 -10.54 12.18 15.38
CA TRP A 138 -10.35 11.06 16.31
C TRP A 138 -10.13 11.52 17.75
N ARG A 139 -9.43 12.64 17.96
CA ARG A 139 -9.26 13.25 19.30
C ARG A 139 -10.60 13.69 19.88
N SER A 140 -11.47 14.31 19.10
CA SER A 140 -12.82 14.69 19.52
C SER A 140 -13.62 13.47 19.96
N ARG A 141 -13.64 12.41 19.14
CA ARG A 141 -14.36 11.17 19.47
C ARG A 141 -13.83 10.51 20.74
N LEU A 142 -12.51 10.48 20.91
CA LEU A 142 -11.89 9.94 22.12
C LEU A 142 -12.21 10.78 23.37
N ALA A 143 -12.27 12.11 23.24
CA ALA A 143 -12.64 12.99 24.35
C ALA A 143 -14.09 12.79 24.80
N GLU A 144 -15.01 12.50 23.89
CA GLU A 144 -16.39 12.16 24.25
C GLU A 144 -16.47 10.88 25.08
N LEU A 145 -15.58 9.91 24.83
CA LEU A 145 -15.53 8.67 25.58
C LEU A 145 -15.05 8.84 27.04
N ASP A 146 -14.64 10.04 27.45
CA ASP A 146 -14.40 10.37 28.86
C ASP A 146 -15.68 10.73 29.62
N GLN A 147 -16.77 11.05 28.91
CA GLN A 147 -18.03 11.46 29.54
C GLN A 147 -18.66 10.30 30.34
N PRO A 148 -19.34 10.57 31.48
CA PRO A 148 -19.91 9.53 32.33
C PRO A 148 -20.86 8.57 31.61
N GLN A 149 -21.55 9.03 30.55
CA GLN A 149 -22.43 8.20 29.73
C GLN A 149 -21.69 7.06 29.00
N TRP A 150 -20.42 7.27 28.66
CA TRP A 150 -19.56 6.32 27.92
C TRP A 150 -18.45 5.72 28.79
N ASN A 151 -18.22 6.30 29.98
CA ASN A 151 -17.28 5.85 30.99
C ASN A 151 -17.90 5.92 32.40
N PRO A 152 -18.95 5.13 32.69
CA PRO A 152 -19.69 5.21 33.95
C PRO A 152 -18.85 4.83 35.18
N GLN A 153 -17.77 4.07 34.97
CA GLN A 153 -16.85 3.64 36.01
C GLN A 153 -15.72 4.65 36.26
N GLY A 154 -15.66 5.76 35.50
CA GLY A 154 -14.62 6.78 35.64
C GLY A 154 -13.22 6.24 35.44
N ILE A 155 -13.03 5.26 34.54
CA ILE A 155 -11.71 4.66 34.28
C ILE A 155 -10.81 5.74 33.67
N ALA A 156 -9.67 5.99 34.32
CA ALA A 156 -8.71 6.99 33.86
C ALA A 156 -8.05 6.58 32.54
N ARG A 157 -7.58 7.57 31.77
CA ARG A 157 -6.88 7.30 30.51
C ARG A 157 -5.59 6.49 30.73
N GLU A 158 -4.89 6.68 31.85
CA GLU A 158 -3.69 5.93 32.23
C GLU A 158 -3.94 4.43 32.51
N ASP A 159 -5.20 4.04 32.73
CA ASP A 159 -5.66 2.66 32.87
C ASP A 159 -6.32 2.12 31.57
N THR A 160 -6.28 2.90 30.49
CA THR A 160 -6.97 2.64 29.22
C THR A 160 -5.98 2.45 28.08
N VAL A 161 -6.13 1.36 27.34
CA VAL A 161 -5.35 1.07 26.13
C VAL A 161 -6.17 1.40 24.88
N LEU A 162 -5.55 2.09 23.93
CA LEU A 162 -6.10 2.26 22.60
C LEU A 162 -5.71 1.07 21.73
N LEU A 163 -6.66 0.47 21.02
CA LEU A 163 -6.43 -0.55 20.00
C LEU A 163 -6.77 0.03 18.63
N PHE A 164 -5.76 0.49 17.91
CA PHE A 164 -5.88 1.09 16.58
C PHE A 164 -5.90 0.01 15.51
N VAL A 165 -6.98 -0.08 14.74
CA VAL A 165 -7.22 -1.17 13.78
C VAL A 165 -7.24 -0.64 12.36
N GLY A 166 -6.18 -0.95 11.61
CA GLY A 166 -6.10 -0.69 10.17
C GLY A 166 -6.67 -1.85 9.34
N ARG A 167 -6.95 -1.59 8.06
CA ARG A 167 -7.23 -2.66 7.08
C ARG A 167 -6.01 -3.56 6.86
N GLY A 168 -4.84 -2.93 6.75
CA GLY A 168 -3.59 -3.56 6.34
C GLY A 168 -3.48 -3.65 4.81
N ALA A 169 -2.26 -3.53 4.31
CA ALA A 169 -1.92 -3.59 2.89
C ALA A 169 -0.69 -4.47 2.66
N SER A 170 -0.47 -4.87 1.41
CA SER A 170 0.81 -5.47 0.97
C SER A 170 1.90 -4.42 0.74
N ASP A 171 1.55 -3.13 0.81
CA ASP A 171 2.50 -2.02 0.75
C ASP A 171 2.95 -1.65 2.18
N PRO A 172 4.25 -1.81 2.52
CA PRO A 172 4.76 -1.49 3.85
C PRO A 172 4.65 0.01 4.19
N ASP A 173 4.66 0.90 3.20
CA ASP A 173 4.52 2.35 3.40
C ASP A 173 3.13 2.70 3.95
N ALA A 174 2.08 2.13 3.34
CA ALA A 174 0.70 2.28 3.83
C ALA A 174 0.52 1.69 5.24
N ASN A 175 1.20 0.59 5.56
CA ASN A 175 1.18 0.02 6.90
C ASN A 175 1.94 0.92 7.89
N GLY A 176 3.07 1.50 7.49
CA GLY A 176 3.84 2.45 8.27
C GLY A 176 3.04 3.71 8.62
N ASP A 177 2.22 4.20 7.68
CA ASP A 177 1.33 5.33 7.95
C ASP A 177 0.23 5.02 8.97
N VAL A 178 -0.24 3.76 9.06
CA VAL A 178 -1.14 3.34 10.15
C VAL A 178 -0.45 3.48 11.51
N TYR A 179 0.80 3.00 11.62
CA TYR A 179 1.58 3.14 12.86
C TYR A 179 1.89 4.60 13.17
N LYS A 180 2.24 5.41 12.15
CA LYS A 180 2.49 6.84 12.30
C LYS A 180 1.25 7.57 12.81
N MET A 181 0.09 7.30 12.22
CA MET A 181 -1.18 7.88 12.66
C MET A 181 -1.53 7.47 14.10
N ALA A 182 -1.42 6.18 14.43
CA ALA A 182 -1.67 5.67 15.78
C ALA A 182 -0.73 6.33 16.80
N ARG A 183 0.55 6.50 16.46
CA ARG A 183 1.54 7.16 17.31
C ARG A 183 1.19 8.61 17.55
N ILE A 184 0.92 9.39 16.50
CA ILE A 184 0.57 10.81 16.60
C ILE A 184 -0.72 11.01 17.42
N LEU A 185 -1.69 10.10 17.28
CA LEU A 185 -2.93 10.14 18.05
C LEU A 185 -2.72 9.91 19.55
N TRP A 186 -1.77 9.04 19.91
CA TRP A 186 -1.46 8.68 21.29
C TRP A 186 -0.54 9.68 22.00
N GLU A 187 0.40 10.30 21.29
CA GLU A 187 1.34 11.25 21.90
C GLU A 187 0.60 12.41 22.59
N GLY A 188 0.84 12.57 23.89
CA GLY A 188 0.20 13.59 24.72
C GLY A 188 -1.28 13.33 25.05
N SER A 189 -1.83 12.16 24.73
CA SER A 189 -3.25 11.85 24.97
C SER A 189 -3.56 11.43 26.41
N GLY A 190 -2.54 11.02 27.18
CA GLY A 190 -2.68 10.47 28.53
C GLY A 190 -3.19 9.02 28.58
N TYR A 191 -3.36 8.36 27.43
CA TYR A 191 -3.73 6.94 27.37
C TYR A 191 -2.51 6.07 27.73
N HIS A 192 -2.73 4.94 28.41
CA HIS A 192 -1.64 4.06 28.85
C HIS A 192 -0.67 3.70 27.72
N THR A 193 -1.22 3.21 26.61
CA THR A 193 -0.48 2.91 25.38
C THR A 193 -1.44 2.90 24.19
N VAL A 194 -0.88 2.77 22.99
CA VAL A 194 -1.60 2.43 21.77
C VAL A 194 -1.02 1.15 21.16
N GLU A 195 -1.86 0.14 21.00
CA GLU A 195 -1.54 -1.06 20.23
C GLU A 195 -2.13 -0.94 18.84
N THR A 196 -1.34 -1.30 17.82
CA THR A 196 -1.75 -1.23 16.41
C THR A 196 -1.83 -2.63 15.83
N CYS A 197 -2.93 -2.92 15.15
CA CYS A 197 -3.16 -4.20 14.48
C CYS A 197 -3.99 -4.04 13.20
N PHE A 198 -4.21 -5.16 12.51
CA PHE A 198 -4.84 -5.17 11.20
C PHE A 198 -5.89 -6.28 11.08
N ILE A 199 -6.99 -5.97 10.41
CA ILE A 199 -8.08 -6.93 10.19
C ILE A 199 -7.92 -7.77 8.89
N GLY A 200 -7.14 -7.28 7.92
CA GLY A 200 -7.22 -7.71 6.52
C GLY A 200 -5.98 -8.39 5.92
N ILE A 201 -4.94 -7.64 5.55
CA ILE A 201 -3.85 -8.17 4.69
C ILE A 201 -2.59 -8.52 5.48
N THR A 202 -2.19 -7.67 6.42
CA THR A 202 -0.90 -7.79 7.13
C THR A 202 -1.08 -8.16 8.60
N HIS A 203 0.04 -8.36 9.30
CA HIS A 203 0.14 -8.68 10.72
C HIS A 203 0.65 -7.47 11.53
N PRO A 204 0.39 -7.41 12.85
CA PRO A 204 -0.37 -8.38 13.68
C PRO A 204 -1.88 -8.31 13.43
N ARG A 205 -2.57 -9.46 13.58
CA ARG A 205 -4.03 -9.56 13.40
C ARG A 205 -4.79 -9.01 14.59
N LEU A 206 -6.08 -8.73 14.42
CA LEU A 206 -6.93 -8.12 15.47
C LEU A 206 -6.91 -8.93 16.77
N GLU A 207 -7.00 -10.25 16.70
CA GLU A 207 -6.96 -11.15 17.86
C GLU A 207 -5.63 -11.02 18.62
N GLU A 208 -4.53 -10.92 17.88
CA GLU A 208 -3.20 -10.68 18.45
C GLU A 208 -3.07 -9.26 19.02
N GLY A 209 -3.71 -8.26 18.39
CA GLY A 209 -3.82 -6.91 18.91
C GLY A 209 -4.51 -6.87 20.27
N PHE A 210 -5.63 -7.57 20.42
CA PHE A 210 -6.30 -7.72 21.72
C PHE A 210 -5.44 -8.47 22.74
N ARG A 211 -4.74 -9.53 22.35
CA ARG A 211 -3.81 -10.25 23.22
C ARG A 211 -2.72 -9.31 23.75
N ARG A 212 -2.10 -8.53 22.87
CA ARG A 212 -1.07 -7.53 23.22
C ARG A 212 -1.62 -6.42 24.11
N ALA A 213 -2.79 -5.87 23.79
CA ALA A 213 -3.44 -4.84 24.59
C ALA A 213 -3.69 -5.28 26.04
N ARG A 214 -4.03 -6.55 26.26
CA ARG A 214 -4.21 -7.10 27.62
C ARG A 214 -2.93 -7.28 28.42
N LEU A 215 -1.75 -7.34 27.78
CA LEU A 215 -0.48 -7.49 28.49
C LEU A 215 -0.16 -6.28 29.38
N TYR A 216 -0.73 -5.11 29.07
CA TYR A 216 -0.65 -3.90 29.90
C TYR A 216 -1.60 -3.92 31.09
N GLN A 217 -2.36 -5.01 31.29
CA GLN A 217 -3.35 -5.16 32.36
C GLN A 217 -4.34 -3.97 32.45
N PRO A 218 -4.92 -3.52 31.32
CA PRO A 218 -5.78 -2.35 31.33
C PRO A 218 -7.12 -2.63 32.00
N ARG A 219 -7.74 -1.58 32.54
CA ARG A 219 -9.14 -1.62 32.98
C ARG A 219 -10.10 -1.36 31.82
N ARG A 220 -9.62 -0.70 30.75
CA ARG A 220 -10.40 -0.39 29.56
C ARG A 220 -9.60 -0.54 28.27
N ILE A 221 -10.24 -1.04 27.22
CA ILE A 221 -9.71 -1.05 25.85
C ILE A 221 -10.68 -0.29 24.95
N ILE A 222 -10.20 0.73 24.25
CA ILE A 222 -10.98 1.44 23.23
C ILE A 222 -10.47 0.99 21.86
N VAL A 223 -11.35 0.42 21.05
CA VAL A 223 -11.04 -0.08 19.70
C VAL A 223 -11.39 1.00 18.68
N LEU A 224 -10.43 1.35 17.82
CA LEU A 224 -10.53 2.40 16.80
C LEU A 224 -10.42 1.78 15.40
N PRO A 225 -11.54 1.46 14.73
CA PRO A 225 -11.52 1.08 13.34
C PRO A 225 -11.16 2.29 12.46
N TYR A 226 -9.95 2.32 11.92
CA TYR A 226 -9.50 3.41 11.05
C TYR A 226 -9.97 3.19 9.60
N PHE A 227 -11.27 3.44 9.38
CA PHE A 227 -11.98 3.25 8.12
C PHE A 227 -12.84 4.48 7.79
N LEU A 228 -13.04 4.75 6.50
CA LEU A 228 -13.94 5.82 6.03
C LEU A 228 -15.39 5.40 6.13
N PHE A 229 -15.72 4.20 5.66
CA PHE A 229 -17.08 3.68 5.58
C PHE A 229 -17.19 2.31 6.23
N THR A 230 -18.41 1.95 6.63
CA THR A 230 -18.72 0.61 7.13
C THR A 230 -18.52 -0.45 6.04
N GLY A 231 -18.69 -1.71 6.42
CA GLY A 231 -18.61 -2.84 5.51
C GLY A 231 -18.29 -4.13 6.26
N VAL A 232 -18.01 -5.19 5.50
CA VAL A 232 -17.66 -6.52 6.05
C VAL A 232 -16.58 -6.45 7.13
N LEU A 233 -15.53 -5.66 6.91
CA LEU A 233 -14.38 -5.61 7.82
C LEU A 233 -14.71 -4.85 9.12
N VAL A 234 -15.41 -3.73 9.04
CA VAL A 234 -15.80 -2.96 10.24
C VAL A 234 -16.79 -3.76 11.08
N LYS A 235 -17.79 -4.39 10.44
CA LYS A 235 -18.73 -5.32 11.10
C LYS A 235 -17.99 -6.47 11.79
N LYS A 236 -16.95 -7.01 11.16
CA LYS A 236 -16.09 -8.05 11.75
C LYS A 236 -15.31 -7.55 12.97
N ILE A 237 -14.77 -6.32 12.94
CA ILE A 237 -14.07 -5.72 14.10
C ILE A 237 -15.03 -5.58 15.28
N ALA A 238 -16.23 -5.06 15.05
CA ALA A 238 -17.25 -4.92 16.09
C ALA A 238 -17.64 -6.28 16.70
N MET A 239 -17.87 -7.29 15.86
CA MET A 239 -18.18 -8.66 16.29
C MET A 239 -17.07 -9.26 17.16
N ILE A 240 -15.81 -9.17 16.73
CA ILE A 240 -14.66 -9.69 17.49
C ILE A 240 -14.52 -8.93 18.81
N THR A 241 -14.73 -7.60 18.81
CA THR A 241 -14.69 -6.80 20.03
C THR A 241 -15.75 -7.27 21.04
N ALA A 242 -16.98 -7.54 20.58
CA ALA A 242 -18.04 -8.06 21.44
C ALA A 242 -17.69 -9.45 22.01
N GLN A 243 -17.06 -10.32 21.22
CA GLN A 243 -16.58 -11.63 21.68
C GLN A 243 -15.48 -11.47 22.75
N GLN A 244 -14.54 -10.53 22.57
CA GLN A 244 -13.50 -10.25 23.55
C GLN A 244 -14.08 -9.69 24.85
N GLN A 245 -15.08 -8.81 24.77
CA GLN A 245 -15.79 -8.31 25.96
C GLN A 245 -16.47 -9.43 26.74
N ALA A 246 -17.09 -10.40 26.06
CA ALA A 246 -17.72 -11.55 26.70
C ALA A 246 -16.70 -12.48 27.36
N GLN A 247 -15.52 -12.64 26.76
CA GLN A 247 -14.45 -13.48 27.28
C GLN A 247 -13.72 -12.85 28.49
N PHE A 248 -13.60 -11.53 28.52
CA PHE A 248 -12.89 -10.77 29.56
C PHE A 248 -13.80 -9.71 30.18
N PRO A 249 -14.78 -10.11 31.03
CA PRO A 249 -15.80 -9.20 31.56
C PRO A 249 -15.25 -8.11 32.49
N ASP A 250 -14.07 -8.31 33.07
CA ASP A 250 -13.42 -7.34 33.98
C ASP A 250 -12.78 -6.16 33.25
N ILE A 251 -12.60 -6.27 31.92
CA ILE A 251 -12.04 -5.20 31.08
C ILE A 251 -13.18 -4.55 30.30
N SER A 252 -13.38 -3.25 30.47
CA SER A 252 -14.37 -2.49 29.71
C SER A 252 -13.88 -2.31 28.27
N MET A 253 -14.63 -2.78 27.27
CA MET A 253 -14.26 -2.68 25.85
C MET A 253 -15.29 -1.87 25.08
N VAL A 254 -14.82 -0.83 24.38
CA VAL A 254 -15.67 0.04 23.56
C VAL A 254 -15.14 0.02 22.13
N CYS A 255 -15.97 -0.36 21.16
CA CYS A 255 -15.64 -0.22 19.75
C CYS A 255 -16.27 1.05 19.18
N LEU A 256 -15.45 1.98 18.72
CA LEU A 256 -15.94 3.15 17.97
C LEU A 256 -16.41 2.73 16.57
N PRO A 257 -17.38 3.45 15.97
CA PRO A 257 -17.71 3.28 14.56
C PRO A 257 -16.59 3.83 13.67
N GLU A 258 -16.65 3.52 12.38
CA GLU A 258 -15.85 4.16 11.34
C GLU A 258 -16.05 5.69 11.29
N MET A 259 -15.23 6.41 10.51
CA MET A 259 -15.35 7.88 10.39
C MET A 259 -16.70 8.32 9.80
N GLY A 260 -17.22 7.61 8.80
CA GLY A 260 -18.51 7.89 8.17
C GLY A 260 -18.55 9.23 7.45
N LEU A 261 -19.76 9.79 7.29
CA LEU A 261 -19.97 11.11 6.71
C LEU A 261 -19.66 12.20 7.75
N HIS A 262 -18.39 12.52 7.91
CA HIS A 262 -17.95 13.54 8.86
C HIS A 262 -17.49 14.81 8.14
N ARG A 263 -17.89 15.98 8.65
CA ARG A 263 -17.58 17.31 8.06
C ARG A 263 -16.11 17.52 7.71
N THR A 264 -15.22 17.07 8.60
CA THR A 264 -13.78 17.21 8.42
C THR A 264 -13.26 16.47 7.20
N LEU A 265 -13.92 15.37 6.81
CA LEU A 265 -13.55 14.64 5.59
C LEU A 265 -13.93 15.41 4.32
N PHE A 266 -15.01 16.21 4.35
CA PHE A 266 -15.34 17.10 3.24
C PHE A 266 -14.31 18.23 3.11
N SER A 267 -13.83 18.80 4.22
CA SER A 267 -12.74 19.78 4.21
C SER A 267 -11.45 19.16 3.64
N VAL A 268 -11.06 17.96 4.09
CA VAL A 268 -9.90 17.26 3.55
C VAL A 268 -10.07 16.97 2.05
N LEU A 269 -11.26 16.51 1.62
CA LEU A 269 -11.54 16.27 0.21
C LEU A 269 -11.45 17.56 -0.61
N ARG A 270 -11.97 18.67 -0.09
CA ARG A 270 -11.88 19.99 -0.73
C ARG A 270 -10.44 20.44 -0.89
N ASP A 271 -9.59 20.26 0.13
CA ASP A 271 -8.16 20.57 0.03
C ASP A 271 -7.50 19.72 -1.06
N ARG A 272 -7.75 18.41 -1.08
CA ARG A 272 -7.23 17.49 -2.11
C ARG A 272 -7.67 17.90 -3.52
N GLU A 273 -8.90 18.36 -3.63
CA GLU A 273 -9.42 18.83 -4.90
C GLU A 273 -8.73 20.12 -5.37
N ILE A 274 -8.58 21.10 -4.50
CA ILE A 274 -7.91 22.36 -4.81
C ILE A 274 -6.46 22.08 -5.20
N GLU A 275 -5.73 21.25 -4.43
CA GLU A 275 -4.38 20.79 -4.76
C GLU A 275 -4.32 20.19 -6.17
N THR A 276 -5.32 19.37 -6.52
CA THR A 276 -5.41 18.70 -7.84
C THR A 276 -5.71 19.68 -8.97
N GLN A 277 -6.59 20.67 -8.73
CA GLN A 277 -6.91 21.69 -9.73
C GLN A 277 -5.72 22.61 -10.01
N LEU A 278 -4.89 22.89 -8.99
CA LEU A 278 -3.73 23.76 -9.07
C LEU A 278 -2.43 23.06 -9.48
N GLY A 279 -2.42 21.74 -9.70
CA GLY A 279 -1.19 20.98 -10.00
C GLY A 279 -0.22 20.90 -8.81
N GLN A 280 -0.72 21.04 -7.58
CA GLN A 280 0.09 21.10 -6.35
C GLN A 280 0.12 19.77 -5.60
N VAL A 281 -0.09 18.66 -6.31
CA VAL A 281 -0.20 17.34 -5.69
C VAL A 281 1.16 16.83 -5.24
N GLN A 282 1.38 16.74 -3.93
CA GLN A 282 2.61 16.20 -3.34
C GLN A 282 2.37 14.76 -2.87
N MET A 283 3.05 13.80 -3.53
CA MET A 283 3.01 12.38 -3.18
C MET A 283 4.29 11.97 -2.45
N ASN A 284 4.18 11.25 -1.33
CA ASN A 284 5.32 10.68 -0.59
C ASN A 284 5.90 9.46 -1.33
N CYS A 285 6.55 9.69 -2.46
CA CYS A 285 7.04 8.60 -3.31
C CYS A 285 8.46 8.12 -2.96
N GLU A 286 9.14 8.66 -1.95
CA GLU A 286 10.54 8.33 -1.65
C GLU A 286 10.76 6.84 -1.35
N MET A 287 9.86 6.22 -0.59
CA MET A 287 9.89 4.79 -0.27
C MET A 287 8.96 3.96 -1.15
N CYS A 288 8.39 4.55 -2.20
CA CYS A 288 7.48 3.86 -3.07
C CYS A 288 8.22 2.77 -3.84
N LYS A 289 7.89 1.49 -3.59
CA LYS A 289 8.52 0.35 -4.28
C LYS A 289 8.44 0.45 -5.81
N PHE A 290 7.39 1.08 -6.35
CA PHE A 290 7.23 1.31 -7.79
C PHE A 290 8.24 2.34 -8.30
N ARG A 291 8.52 3.40 -7.53
CA ARG A 291 9.58 4.38 -7.83
C ARG A 291 10.96 3.76 -7.70
N LEU A 292 11.21 3.02 -6.63
CA LEU A 292 12.50 2.37 -6.40
C LEU A 292 12.83 1.34 -7.48
N ALA A 293 11.84 0.58 -7.96
CA ALA A 293 12.02 -0.32 -9.10
C ALA A 293 12.37 0.42 -10.39
N ALA A 294 11.75 1.58 -10.64
CA ALA A 294 12.04 2.41 -11.81
C ALA A 294 13.45 3.04 -11.77
N VAL A 295 13.92 3.46 -10.59
CA VAL A 295 15.26 4.03 -10.40
C VAL A 295 16.34 2.93 -10.34
N GLY A 296 16.03 1.78 -9.75
CA GLY A 296 16.95 0.65 -9.58
C GLY A 296 17.32 -0.05 -10.89
N ASN A 297 16.44 0.00 -11.91
CA ASN A 297 16.75 -0.46 -13.27
C ASN A 297 17.52 0.59 -14.10
N GLY A 298 17.93 1.72 -13.51
CA GLY A 298 18.62 2.82 -14.18
C GLY A 298 20.09 3.01 -13.78
N ALA A 299 20.76 1.98 -13.26
CA ALA A 299 22.19 2.08 -12.98
C ALA A 299 23.01 1.88 -14.28
N VAL A 300 23.72 2.95 -14.66
CA VAL A 300 24.78 3.06 -15.69
C VAL A 300 24.32 3.34 -17.13
N HIS A 301 23.71 4.51 -17.33
CA HIS A 301 24.12 5.33 -18.47
C HIS A 301 24.87 6.55 -17.93
N GLY A 302 26.19 6.38 -17.79
CA GLY A 302 27.09 7.53 -17.72
C GLY A 302 26.88 8.36 -18.97
N HIS A 303 26.34 9.55 -18.83
CA HIS A 303 26.42 10.55 -19.88
C HIS A 303 27.85 11.06 -19.91
N ASP A 304 28.72 10.32 -20.60
CA ASP A 304 29.96 10.85 -21.12
C ASP A 304 29.60 11.97 -22.10
N HIS A 305 29.68 13.20 -21.63
CA HIS A 305 29.65 14.39 -22.48
C HIS A 305 30.98 14.50 -23.22
N ALA A 306 31.18 13.66 -24.24
CA ALA A 306 32.19 13.89 -25.25
C ALA A 306 31.71 15.01 -26.19
N HIS A 307 31.95 16.27 -25.80
CA HIS A 307 31.83 17.41 -26.71
C HIS A 307 33.03 17.41 -27.67
N GLY A 308 32.78 16.98 -28.91
CA GLY A 308 33.66 17.26 -30.03
C GLY A 308 33.63 18.76 -30.34
N HIS A 309 34.70 19.47 -29.97
CA HIS A 309 35.00 20.78 -30.52
C HIS A 309 36.28 20.70 -31.36
N ASP A 310 36.09 20.69 -32.68
CA ASP A 310 37.08 21.21 -33.60
C ASP A 310 37.26 22.70 -33.33
N ARG A 311 38.39 23.06 -32.69
CA ARG A 311 39.20 24.24 -32.98
C ARG A 311 40.47 24.18 -32.14
N GLY A 312 41.60 24.11 -32.84
CA GLY A 312 42.90 23.91 -32.23
C GLY A 312 43.30 25.01 -31.27
N HIS A 313 43.86 24.58 -30.14
CA HIS A 313 44.97 25.25 -29.49
C HIS A 313 45.85 24.18 -28.85
N ALA A 314 47.09 24.12 -29.31
CA ALA A 314 48.13 23.28 -28.73
C ALA A 314 48.55 23.86 -27.38
N HIS A 315 48.45 23.05 -26.32
CA HIS A 315 49.31 23.18 -25.15
C HIS A 315 49.63 21.80 -24.61
N ALA A 316 50.89 21.42 -24.76
CA ALA A 316 51.50 20.29 -24.10
C ALA A 316 51.76 20.65 -22.63
N HIS A 317 51.25 19.85 -21.70
CA HIS A 317 51.83 19.67 -20.38
C HIS A 317 51.64 18.22 -19.96
N GLY A 318 52.73 17.46 -20.00
CA GLY A 318 52.78 16.12 -19.45
C GLY A 318 52.92 16.20 -17.93
N HIS A 319 52.20 15.35 -17.22
CA HIS A 319 52.63 14.86 -15.92
C HIS A 319 52.25 13.38 -15.79
N ASN A 320 53.30 12.57 -15.77
CA ASN A 320 53.31 11.20 -15.27
C ASN A 320 52.77 11.16 -13.85
N TYR A 321 51.78 10.30 -13.58
CA TYR A 321 51.75 9.54 -12.33
C TYR A 321 51.22 8.14 -12.63
N ARG A 322 52.18 7.19 -12.66
CA ARG A 322 51.93 5.76 -12.54
C ARG A 322 51.44 5.51 -11.12
N HIS A 323 50.34 4.79 -10.96
CA HIS A 323 50.11 4.00 -9.76
C HIS A 323 49.83 2.57 -10.18
N ASP A 324 50.82 1.75 -9.87
CA ASP A 324 50.88 0.30 -10.03
C ASP A 324 50.29 -0.32 -8.76
N HIS A 325 49.28 -1.19 -8.93
CA HIS A 325 48.84 -2.10 -7.89
C HIS A 325 48.58 -3.46 -8.53
N GLY A 326 49.65 -4.24 -8.64
CA GLY A 326 49.57 -5.67 -8.86
C GLY A 326 48.94 -6.36 -7.65
N HIS A 327 47.93 -7.17 -7.91
CA HIS A 327 47.58 -8.28 -7.05
C HIS A 327 47.51 -9.55 -7.89
N ASP A 328 48.54 -10.37 -7.65
CA ASP A 328 48.73 -11.73 -8.08
C ASP A 328 47.79 -12.65 -7.27
N HIS A 329 47.00 -13.46 -7.96
CA HIS A 329 46.35 -14.62 -7.37
C HIS A 329 46.59 -15.82 -8.29
N GLY A 330 47.66 -16.53 -7.98
CA GLY A 330 48.04 -17.79 -8.57
C GLY A 330 46.93 -18.85 -8.41
N HIS A 331 46.57 -19.45 -9.54
CA HIS A 331 45.83 -20.70 -9.60
C HIS A 331 46.77 -21.86 -9.28
N ALA A 332 46.47 -22.60 -8.21
CA ALA A 332 47.04 -23.92 -7.97
C ALA A 332 45.97 -24.96 -8.32
N HIS A 333 46.17 -25.63 -9.45
CA HIS A 333 45.51 -26.89 -9.79
C HIS A 333 46.43 -28.03 -9.35
N GLU A 334 45.99 -28.83 -8.38
CA GLU A 334 46.56 -30.16 -8.16
C GLU A 334 45.73 -31.18 -8.93
N HIS A 335 46.39 -31.78 -9.94
CA HIS A 335 45.95 -33.00 -10.59
C HIS A 335 46.56 -34.19 -9.85
N ALA A 336 45.73 -35.12 -9.40
CA ALA A 336 46.13 -36.50 -9.19
C ALA A 336 45.46 -37.34 -10.29
N GLN A 337 46.28 -37.84 -11.21
CA GLN A 337 45.89 -38.82 -12.22
C GLN A 337 45.90 -40.22 -11.59
N ASP A 338 44.93 -41.06 -11.97
CA ASP A 338 45.21 -42.48 -12.09
C ASP A 338 44.57 -43.02 -13.37
N HIS A 339 45.35 -43.81 -14.10
CA HIS A 339 45.11 -44.22 -15.48
C HIS A 339 44.47 -45.61 -15.55
N ALA A 340 43.55 -45.82 -16.50
CA ALA A 340 43.41 -47.13 -17.16
C ALA A 340 42.94 -46.98 -18.62
N GLN A 341 43.70 -47.64 -19.49
CA GLN A 341 43.73 -47.69 -20.95
C GLN A 341 42.41 -48.14 -21.62
N ASP A 342 42.12 -47.67 -22.85
CA ASP A 342 42.30 -48.50 -24.07
C ASP A 342 42.12 -47.74 -25.41
N HIS A 343 42.77 -48.28 -26.46
CA HIS A 343 42.91 -47.94 -27.90
C HIS A 343 41.71 -47.28 -28.66
N ALA A 344 41.77 -46.68 -29.86
CA ALA A 344 42.78 -46.17 -30.82
C ALA A 344 42.02 -45.51 -32.03
N GLN A 345 42.74 -44.70 -32.83
CA GLN A 345 42.50 -44.31 -34.25
C GLN A 345 41.68 -43.05 -34.64
N ASN A 346 42.43 -42.04 -35.13
CA ASN A 346 42.27 -41.19 -36.33
C ASN A 346 40.92 -41.12 -37.08
N HIS A 347 40.34 -39.93 -37.27
CA HIS A 347 40.57 -38.96 -38.37
C HIS A 347 39.52 -37.84 -38.36
N ALA A 348 39.87 -36.73 -39.02
CA ALA A 348 39.15 -35.46 -39.10
C ALA A 348 37.72 -35.56 -39.64
N GLN A 349 36.83 -34.70 -39.12
CA GLN A 349 35.75 -34.09 -39.89
C GLN A 349 35.28 -32.79 -39.23
N ASP A 350 35.39 -31.72 -40.01
CA ASP A 350 34.77 -30.41 -39.82
C ASP A 350 33.24 -30.57 -39.89
N HIS A 351 32.52 -30.23 -38.81
CA HIS A 351 31.09 -29.95 -38.90
C HIS A 351 30.68 -28.87 -37.89
N ALA A 352 30.21 -27.76 -38.43
CA ALA A 352 29.57 -26.69 -37.69
C ALA A 352 28.23 -27.15 -37.11
N HIS A 353 28.10 -27.11 -35.78
CA HIS A 353 26.81 -27.15 -35.12
C HIS A 353 26.68 -26.05 -34.06
N ARG A 354 25.66 -25.23 -34.30
CA ARG A 354 25.08 -24.23 -33.42
C ARG A 354 24.42 -24.95 -32.26
N HIS A 355 24.90 -24.74 -31.03
CA HIS A 355 24.22 -25.18 -29.82
C HIS A 355 23.82 -23.98 -28.98
N SER A 356 22.52 -23.80 -28.83
CA SER A 356 21.92 -23.00 -27.77
C SER A 356 22.09 -23.74 -26.45
N HIS A 357 22.61 -23.06 -25.44
CA HIS A 357 22.50 -23.53 -24.07
C HIS A 357 21.19 -23.00 -23.46
N PRO A 358 20.22 -23.85 -23.10
CA PRO A 358 19.44 -23.58 -21.90
C PRO A 358 20.30 -24.08 -20.73
N GLN A 359 20.86 -23.14 -19.95
CA GLN A 359 21.41 -23.52 -18.64
C GLN A 359 20.22 -23.78 -17.73
N ASP A 360 19.91 -25.07 -17.56
CA ASP A 360 19.03 -25.55 -16.51
C ASP A 360 19.92 -25.75 -15.27
N HIS A 361 19.73 -24.92 -14.24
CA HIS A 361 20.48 -25.04 -12.99
C HIS A 361 19.66 -25.85 -12.00
N THR A 362 20.05 -27.10 -11.78
CA THR A 362 19.57 -27.92 -10.66
C THR A 362 20.44 -27.64 -9.44
N HIS A 363 19.83 -27.13 -8.36
CA HIS A 363 20.47 -27.07 -7.05
C HIS A 363 20.13 -28.35 -6.27
N ASP A 364 21.16 -29.13 -5.94
CA ASP A 364 21.06 -30.25 -5.00
C ASP A 364 21.47 -29.77 -3.61
N HIS A 365 20.60 -29.96 -2.62
CA HIS A 365 20.87 -29.62 -1.22
C HIS A 365 20.74 -30.89 -0.39
N THR A 366 21.89 -31.51 -0.08
CA THR A 366 21.97 -32.58 0.91
C THR A 366 22.15 -31.97 2.29
N HIS A 367 21.15 -32.13 3.16
CA HIS A 367 21.29 -31.85 4.60
C HIS A 367 21.60 -33.16 5.32
N ASP A 368 22.79 -33.25 5.92
CA ASP A 368 23.15 -34.34 6.83
C ASP A 368 22.89 -33.87 8.28
N HIS A 369 22.19 -34.70 9.06
CA HIS A 369 21.90 -34.45 10.47
C HIS A 369 22.49 -35.60 11.29
N THR A 370 23.64 -35.36 11.90
CA THR A 370 24.24 -36.29 12.86
C THR A 370 23.64 -36.05 14.24
N HIS A 371 22.95 -37.06 14.79
CA HIS A 371 22.58 -37.13 16.20
C HIS A 371 23.41 -38.22 16.89
N ASP A 372 24.17 -37.86 17.91
CA ASP A 372 24.91 -38.79 18.77
C ASP A 372 23.97 -39.48 19.77
N HIS A 373 23.81 -40.81 19.67
CA HIS A 373 23.47 -41.70 20.79
C HIS A 373 23.94 -43.15 20.50
N GLU A 374 24.69 -43.77 21.41
CA GLU A 374 25.03 -45.21 21.39
C GLU A 374 23.81 -46.11 21.74
N PRO A 375 23.83 -47.44 21.50
CA PRO A 375 23.85 -48.05 20.18
C PRO A 375 22.72 -49.08 20.06
N SER A 376 21.73 -48.84 19.18
CA SER A 376 20.91 -49.94 18.68
C SER A 376 20.36 -49.61 17.29
N HIS A 377 21.05 -50.18 16.28
CA HIS A 377 20.59 -50.46 14.92
C HIS A 377 19.77 -49.37 14.20
N ALA A 378 20.43 -48.57 13.38
CA ALA A 378 19.80 -47.72 12.36
C ALA A 378 19.93 -48.34 10.96
N HIS A 379 18.80 -48.53 10.29
CA HIS A 379 18.72 -48.75 8.84
C HIS A 379 18.21 -47.44 8.20
N GLY A 380 19.07 -46.75 7.46
CA GLY A 380 18.68 -45.59 6.65
C GLY A 380 18.47 -45.99 5.20
N HIS A 381 17.25 -45.82 4.68
CA HIS A 381 16.95 -45.87 3.24
C HIS A 381 16.79 -44.43 2.73
N PRO A 382 17.52 -44.00 1.68
CA PRO A 382 17.30 -42.70 1.07
C PRO A 382 16.07 -42.75 0.15
N HIS A 383 15.14 -41.82 0.33
CA HIS A 383 14.08 -41.53 -0.62
C HIS A 383 14.36 -40.17 -1.28
N SER A 384 14.57 -40.18 -2.60
CA SER A 384 14.63 -38.96 -3.42
C SER A 384 13.24 -38.68 -3.99
N HIS A 385 12.68 -37.49 -3.75
CA HIS A 385 11.48 -37.01 -4.44
C HIS A 385 11.87 -35.85 -5.36
N THR A 386 11.65 -36.03 -6.65
CA THR A 386 11.80 -35.00 -7.69
C THR A 386 10.48 -34.26 -7.86
N HIS A 387 10.44 -32.96 -7.57
CA HIS A 387 9.32 -32.08 -7.92
C HIS A 387 9.71 -31.20 -9.10
N GLY A 388 9.23 -31.55 -10.30
CA GLY A 388 9.31 -30.69 -11.49
C GLY A 388 8.10 -29.77 -11.55
N HIS A 389 8.31 -28.45 -11.43
CA HIS A 389 7.28 -27.45 -11.68
C HIS A 389 7.41 -26.92 -13.11
N HIS A 390 6.60 -27.45 -14.03
CA HIS A 390 6.43 -26.88 -15.36
C HIS A 390 5.43 -25.71 -15.31
N HIS A 391 5.92 -24.48 -15.42
CA HIS A 391 5.09 -23.30 -15.68
C HIS A 391 5.12 -22.99 -17.19
N HIS A 392 4.21 -23.57 -17.96
CA HIS A 392 3.89 -23.07 -19.29
C HIS A 392 2.79 -22.01 -19.18
N GLY A 393 3.20 -20.76 -19.27
CA GLY A 393 2.35 -19.59 -19.36
C GLY A 393 3.25 -18.37 -19.23
N GLU A 394 3.65 -17.80 -20.38
CA GLU A 394 4.31 -16.50 -20.42
C GLU A 394 3.36 -15.47 -19.81
N MET A 395 3.48 -15.22 -18.50
CA MET A 395 3.15 -13.92 -17.97
C MET A 395 4.22 -12.97 -18.50
N ILE A 396 3.91 -12.34 -19.63
CA ILE A 396 4.64 -11.15 -20.08
C ILE A 396 4.57 -10.17 -18.92
N ASP A 397 5.71 -9.94 -18.27
CA ASP A 397 5.84 -8.89 -17.28
C ASP A 397 5.61 -7.55 -18.02
N PRO A 398 4.52 -6.81 -17.72
CA PRO A 398 4.27 -5.51 -18.35
C PRO A 398 5.32 -4.46 -17.98
N TYR A 399 6.30 -4.79 -17.14
CA TYR A 399 7.44 -3.95 -16.75
C TYR A 399 8.76 -4.32 -17.44
N ALA A 400 8.74 -5.06 -18.55
CA ALA A 400 9.94 -5.32 -19.35
C ALA A 400 10.66 -4.03 -19.81
N GLU A 401 9.97 -2.90 -19.87
CA GLU A 401 10.48 -1.61 -20.37
C GLU A 401 10.20 -0.44 -19.38
N PRO A 402 11.05 -0.22 -18.36
CA PRO A 402 10.95 0.90 -17.39
C PRO A 402 11.06 2.31 -18.01
N SER A 403 11.55 2.41 -19.24
CA SER A 403 11.62 3.66 -20.03
C SER A 403 10.23 4.24 -20.30
N GLN A 404 9.24 3.37 -20.60
CA GLN A 404 7.84 3.75 -20.85
C GLN A 404 7.11 4.23 -19.59
N TYR A 405 7.67 4.01 -18.40
CA TYR A 405 7.12 4.47 -17.11
C TYR A 405 7.44 5.95 -16.85
N HIS A 406 8.62 6.42 -17.26
CA HIS A 406 9.07 7.78 -17.01
C HIS A 406 8.27 8.84 -17.77
N GLU A 407 7.74 8.53 -18.95
CA GLU A 407 6.86 9.47 -19.68
C GLU A 407 5.45 9.58 -19.07
N LYS A 408 5.04 8.68 -18.16
CA LYS A 408 3.64 8.55 -17.70
C LYS A 408 3.31 9.24 -16.38
N ILE A 409 4.27 9.34 -15.45
CA ILE A 409 4.03 9.91 -14.11
C ILE A 409 4.34 11.41 -14.02
N TRP A 410 5.26 11.89 -14.86
CA TRP A 410 5.71 13.29 -14.86
C TRP A 410 4.91 14.19 -15.82
N GLN A 411 4.00 13.62 -16.62
CA GLN A 411 3.12 14.37 -17.54
C GLN A 411 1.72 14.67 -16.96
N VAL A 412 1.50 14.43 -15.67
CA VAL A 412 0.43 15.14 -14.96
C VAL A 412 1.03 16.49 -14.56
N PRO A 413 0.55 17.61 -15.14
CA PRO A 413 1.13 18.93 -14.89
C PRO A 413 1.10 19.34 -13.42
#